data_AF-A0A7S2ZDB0-F1
#
_entry.id   AF-A0A7S2ZDB0-F1
#
_cell.length_a   1.000
_cell.length_b   1.000
_cell.length_c   1.000
_cell.angle_alpha   90.00
_cell.angle_beta   90.00
_cell.angle_gamma   90.00
#
_symmetry.space_group_name_H-M   'P 1'
#
loop_
_entity.id
_entity.type
_entity.pdbx_description
1 polymer ?
#
loop_
_entity_poly.entity_id
_entity_poly.type
_entity_poly.pdbx_seq_one_letter_code
_entity_poly.pdbx_strand_id
1 'polypeptide(L)'
;MVILIWALLLWIGVFALIKWLEVRSEERISRWLDSRNISLYLGYVSWTTTRYDAALSNISHKYRRWWDIWFSLGVTFGLVGLIFSVILLVGNFGITFAHVWMALTTGNGSSSQGVRTATPMAGLGAADLGAAQPHRHQLFSADLEYHSRELQELDTPAEDGFTDHYVNIEFADTVQRAEETMQLARQEIGKSSGFLTPLLPGINLPKSQLGYILFALLVSALFHELGHALAAGTEELRLNGVGGFLALIFPGAYVQIDGIDQLTPWRQLKVYCAGAWHNVAVSITCVIAIAFLPITLFPFYSYHHGAVVTGVPDNSPLQHHVFPGDVITAINQKPIHDYVEFHVALRELQNEEHPQSFGFCFSKQFLKSNARAPLECCALGTTRYESLLLLMEIRVSWC
;
A
#
# COMPACT_ATOMS: atom_id res chain seq x y z
N MET A 1 -20.64 -11.73 3.55
CA MET A 1 -21.77 -12.62 3.88
C MET A 1 -21.48 -14.08 3.52
N VAL A 2 -21.41 -14.46 2.23
CA VAL A 2 -21.27 -15.88 1.78
C VAL A 2 -20.15 -16.66 2.47
N ILE A 3 -18.95 -16.08 2.63
CA ILE A 3 -17.81 -16.73 3.30
C ILE A 3 -18.12 -17.10 4.77
N LEU A 4 -18.83 -16.24 5.50
CA LEU A 4 -19.20 -16.49 6.90
C LEU A 4 -20.23 -17.63 7.01
N ILE A 5 -21.15 -17.74 6.05
CA ILE A 5 -22.13 -18.84 6.00
C ILE A 5 -21.40 -20.17 5.78
N TRP A 6 -20.47 -20.25 4.82
CA TRP A 6 -19.67 -21.45 4.61
C TRP A 6 -18.79 -21.79 5.81
N ALA A 7 -18.18 -20.80 6.46
CA ALA A 7 -17.42 -21.01 7.68
C ALA A 7 -18.29 -21.55 8.83
N LEU A 8 -19.50 -21.01 9.02
CA LEU A 8 -20.45 -21.50 10.03
C LEU A 8 -20.91 -22.94 9.73
N LEU A 9 -21.26 -23.25 8.48
CA LEU A 9 -21.64 -24.61 8.08
C LEU A 9 -20.49 -25.60 8.26
N LEU A 10 -19.25 -25.21 7.93
CA LEU A 10 -18.06 -26.00 8.19
C LEU A 10 -17.85 -26.24 9.69
N TRP A 11 -17.97 -25.19 10.52
CA TRP A 11 -17.86 -25.31 11.97
C TRP A 11 -18.93 -26.20 12.59
N ILE A 12 -20.18 -26.11 12.14
CA ILE A 12 -21.27 -27.00 12.57
C ILE A 12 -20.96 -28.44 12.17
N GLY A 13 -20.53 -28.68 10.93
CA GLY A 13 -20.17 -30.01 10.44
C GLY A 13 -18.99 -30.63 11.19
N VAL A 14 -17.92 -29.87 11.40
CA VAL A 14 -16.74 -30.31 12.17
C VAL A 14 -17.10 -30.56 13.63
N PHE A 15 -17.86 -29.67 14.28
CA PHE A 15 -18.29 -29.85 15.67
C PHE A 15 -19.20 -31.07 15.83
N ALA A 16 -20.17 -31.26 14.92
CA ALA A 16 -21.05 -32.44 14.92
C ALA A 16 -20.26 -33.73 14.68
N LEU A 17 -19.28 -33.73 13.77
CA LEU A 17 -18.39 -34.88 13.55
C LEU A 17 -17.56 -35.20 14.79
N ILE A 18 -16.96 -34.20 15.44
CA ILE A 18 -16.16 -34.39 16.66
C ILE A 18 -17.04 -34.92 17.80
N LYS A 19 -18.23 -34.36 18.03
CA LYS A 19 -19.16 -34.86 19.06
C LYS A 19 -19.69 -36.26 18.74
N TRP A 20 -19.95 -36.58 17.48
CA TRP A 20 -20.31 -37.94 17.06
C TRP A 20 -19.17 -38.94 17.32
N LEU A 21 -17.92 -38.56 17.01
CA LEU A 21 -16.74 -39.38 17.32
C LEU A 21 -16.50 -39.52 18.83
N GLU A 22 -16.74 -38.48 19.62
CA GLU A 22 -16.60 -38.48 21.09
C GLU A 22 -17.56 -39.50 21.74
N VAL A 23 -18.84 -39.49 21.33
CA VAL A 23 -19.85 -40.49 21.73
C VAL A 23 -19.46 -41.89 21.28
N ARG A 24 -18.93 -42.05 20.05
CA ARG A 24 -18.54 -43.35 19.50
C ARG A 24 -17.22 -43.91 20.08
N SER A 25 -16.42 -43.10 20.76
CA SER A 25 -15.07 -43.45 21.23
C SER A 25 -14.90 -43.49 22.76
N GLU A 26 -16.01 -43.51 23.51
CA GLU A 26 -16.00 -43.56 24.99
C GLU A 26 -15.09 -42.49 25.61
N GLU A 27 -15.33 -41.23 25.20
CA GLU A 27 -14.62 -40.03 25.67
C GLU A 27 -13.08 -40.08 25.46
N ARG A 28 -12.56 -41.02 24.66
CA ARG A 28 -11.12 -41.09 24.34
C ARG A 28 -10.63 -39.82 23.66
N ILE A 29 -11.49 -39.17 22.87
CA ILE A 29 -11.19 -37.90 22.19
C ILE A 29 -11.17 -36.72 23.17
N SER A 30 -12.12 -36.59 24.10
CA SER A 30 -12.04 -35.55 25.14
C SER A 30 -10.75 -35.71 25.95
N ARG A 31 -10.50 -36.91 26.49
CA ARG A 31 -9.26 -37.17 27.26
C ARG A 31 -7.99 -36.88 26.46
N TRP A 32 -7.99 -37.09 25.15
CA TRP A 32 -6.87 -36.72 24.29
C TRP A 32 -6.74 -35.20 24.12
N LEU A 33 -7.84 -34.49 23.88
CA LEU A 33 -7.88 -33.02 23.80
C LEU A 33 -7.42 -32.37 25.12
N ASP A 34 -7.95 -32.85 26.25
CA ASP A 34 -7.59 -32.43 27.60
C ASP A 34 -6.11 -32.69 27.89
N SER A 35 -5.57 -33.86 27.51
CA SER A 35 -4.13 -34.18 27.64
C SER A 35 -3.20 -33.27 26.80
N ARG A 36 -3.77 -32.51 25.86
CA ARG A 36 -3.07 -31.54 25.00
C ARG A 36 -3.41 -30.09 25.32
N ASN A 37 -4.23 -29.85 26.36
CA ASN A 37 -4.79 -28.54 26.70
C ASN A 37 -5.52 -27.87 25.53
N ILE A 38 -6.31 -28.65 24.77
CA ILE A 38 -7.11 -28.16 23.64
C ILE A 38 -8.57 -28.07 24.08
N SER A 39 -9.12 -26.86 24.15
CA SER A 39 -10.53 -26.62 24.46
C SER A 39 -11.31 -26.42 23.16
N LEU A 40 -12.45 -27.11 23.00
CA LEU A 40 -13.24 -27.08 21.78
C LEU A 40 -14.73 -26.84 22.07
N TYR A 41 -15.24 -25.74 21.51
CA TYR A 41 -16.64 -25.32 21.57
C TYR A 41 -17.15 -25.07 20.14
N LEU A 42 -18.46 -24.88 19.97
CA LEU A 42 -19.02 -24.60 18.64
C LEU A 42 -18.51 -23.24 18.13
N GLY A 43 -17.76 -23.24 17.03
CA GLY A 43 -17.17 -22.02 16.45
C GLY A 43 -15.92 -21.51 17.17
N TYR A 44 -15.35 -22.26 18.12
CA TYR A 44 -14.17 -21.85 18.87
C TYR A 44 -13.28 -23.05 19.20
N VAL A 45 -12.00 -22.96 18.87
CA VAL A 45 -10.96 -23.86 19.39
C VAL A 45 -9.86 -23.04 20.02
N SER A 46 -9.35 -23.45 21.17
CA SER A 46 -8.14 -22.89 21.77
C SER A 46 -7.16 -23.96 22.20
N TRP A 47 -5.91 -23.55 22.35
CA TRP A 47 -4.81 -24.36 22.81
C TRP A 47 -3.94 -23.55 23.78
N THR A 48 -3.72 -24.06 24.99
CA THR A 48 -2.90 -23.42 26.03
C THR A 48 -1.61 -24.20 26.29
N THR A 49 -0.48 -23.50 26.49
CA THR A 49 0.76 -24.12 26.97
C THR A 49 1.40 -23.32 28.09
N THR A 50 1.88 -24.03 29.11
CA THR A 50 2.61 -23.47 30.26
C THR A 50 4.13 -23.54 30.09
N ARG A 51 4.60 -24.05 28.94
CA ARG A 51 6.04 -24.30 28.67
C ARG A 51 6.90 -23.04 28.69
N TYR A 52 6.30 -21.87 28.41
CA TYR A 52 7.01 -20.60 28.30
C TYR A 52 6.93 -19.77 29.58
N ASP A 53 6.03 -20.08 30.51
CA ASP A 53 5.71 -19.29 31.70
C ASP A 53 6.97 -19.02 32.55
N ALA A 54 7.75 -20.07 32.81
CA ALA A 54 9.01 -19.97 33.57
C ALA A 54 10.08 -19.16 32.81
N ALA A 55 10.14 -19.24 31.48
CA ALA A 55 11.09 -18.45 30.69
C ALA A 55 10.72 -16.96 30.69
N LEU A 56 9.43 -16.65 30.51
CA LEU A 56 8.90 -15.29 30.52
C LEU A 56 9.07 -14.63 31.90
N SER A 57 8.72 -15.32 32.98
CA SER A 57 8.96 -14.89 34.36
C SER A 57 10.46 -14.67 34.65
N ASN A 58 11.34 -15.57 34.20
CA ASN A 58 12.79 -15.38 34.38
C ASN A 58 13.31 -14.13 33.64
N ILE A 59 12.80 -13.84 32.43
CA ILE A 59 13.18 -12.65 31.66
C ILE A 59 12.72 -11.37 32.34
N SER A 60 11.49 -11.33 32.87
CA SER A 60 10.96 -10.16 33.58
C SER A 60 11.70 -9.92 34.91
N HIS A 61 12.01 -10.96 35.68
CA HIS A 61 12.74 -10.82 36.93
C HIS A 61 14.20 -10.40 36.72
N LYS A 62 14.90 -10.97 35.72
CA LYS A 62 16.33 -10.68 35.45
C LYS A 62 16.59 -9.20 35.15
N TYR A 63 15.68 -8.54 34.45
CA TYR A 63 15.82 -7.13 34.04
C TYR A 63 14.74 -6.22 34.64
N ARG A 64 14.22 -6.57 35.83
CA ARG A 64 13.04 -5.93 36.45
C ARG A 64 13.04 -4.40 36.41
N ARG A 65 14.16 -3.74 36.75
CA ARG A 65 14.26 -2.26 36.74
C ARG A 65 14.05 -1.65 35.34
N TRP A 66 14.53 -2.33 34.30
CA TRP A 66 14.37 -1.86 32.92
C TRP A 66 12.92 -2.06 32.45
N TRP A 67 12.35 -3.24 32.72
CA TRP A 67 10.93 -3.52 32.45
C TRP A 67 9.99 -2.57 33.20
N ASP A 68 10.26 -2.26 34.46
CA ASP A 68 9.43 -1.35 35.27
C ASP A 68 9.35 0.06 34.68
N ILE A 69 10.47 0.60 34.20
CA ILE A 69 10.54 1.87 33.46
C ILE A 69 9.81 1.75 32.12
N TRP A 70 10.07 0.69 31.36
CA TRP A 70 9.45 0.41 30.05
C TRP A 70 7.92 0.38 30.13
N PHE A 71 7.35 -0.32 31.12
CA PHE A 71 5.91 -0.38 31.32
C PHE A 71 5.33 0.92 31.88
N SER A 72 6.09 1.68 32.69
CA SER A 72 5.65 3.01 33.16
C SER A 72 5.56 4.04 32.02
N LEU A 73 6.45 3.96 31.03
CA LEU A 73 6.33 4.72 29.78
C LEU A 73 5.08 4.26 28.99
N GLY A 74 4.85 2.95 28.90
CA GLY A 74 3.65 2.37 28.28
C GLY A 74 2.33 2.85 28.90
N VAL A 75 2.27 2.99 30.24
CA VAL A 75 1.11 3.59 30.94
C VAL A 75 0.92 5.05 30.53
N THR A 76 1.99 5.83 30.49
CA THR A 76 1.94 7.26 30.12
C THR A 76 1.42 7.42 28.69
N PHE A 77 1.96 6.62 27.76
CA PHE A 77 1.47 6.54 26.38
C PHE A 77 0.00 6.11 26.32
N GLY A 78 -0.40 5.08 27.07
CA GLY A 78 -1.76 4.57 27.11
C GLY A 78 -2.78 5.60 27.60
N LEU A 79 -2.45 6.37 28.64
CA LEU A 79 -3.32 7.44 29.16
C LEU A 79 -3.46 8.61 28.17
N VAL A 80 -2.36 9.05 27.55
CA VAL A 80 -2.40 10.12 26.52
C VAL A 80 -3.16 9.65 25.28
N GLY A 81 -2.89 8.42 24.82
CA GLY A 81 -3.59 7.79 23.70
C GLY A 81 -5.08 7.60 23.97
N LEU A 82 -5.47 7.26 25.20
CA LEU A 82 -6.87 7.18 25.60
C LEU A 82 -7.57 8.54 25.49
N ILE A 83 -6.98 9.60 26.06
CA ILE A 83 -7.53 10.97 25.97
C ILE A 83 -7.68 11.38 24.49
N PHE A 84 -6.65 11.16 23.69
CA PHE A 84 -6.68 11.44 22.25
C PHE A 84 -7.78 10.65 21.53
N SER A 85 -7.93 9.35 21.83
CA SER A 85 -8.96 8.51 21.21
C SER A 85 -10.38 8.94 21.57
N VAL A 86 -10.61 9.42 22.81
CA VAL A 86 -11.90 9.96 23.25
C VAL A 86 -12.21 11.26 22.51
N ILE A 87 -11.23 12.17 22.37
CA ILE A 87 -11.40 13.42 21.60
C ILE A 87 -11.75 13.11 20.14
N LEU A 88 -11.04 12.18 19.50
CA LEU A 88 -11.36 11.74 18.13
C LEU A 88 -12.74 11.11 18.03
N LEU A 89 -13.12 10.23 18.97
CA LEU A 89 -14.42 9.57 18.97
C LEU A 89 -15.58 10.58 19.11
N VAL A 90 -15.45 11.54 20.02
CA VAL A 90 -16.44 12.61 20.23
C VAL A 90 -16.51 13.53 19.00
N GLY A 91 -15.36 13.89 18.40
CA GLY A 91 -15.31 14.67 17.17
C GLY A 91 -16.00 13.96 15.99
N ASN A 92 -15.68 12.68 15.77
CA ASN A 92 -16.30 11.84 14.75
C ASN A 92 -17.80 11.67 14.94
N PHE A 93 -18.23 11.47 16.19
CA PHE A 93 -19.65 11.39 16.53
C PHE A 93 -20.34 12.72 16.26
N GLY A 94 -19.72 13.86 16.61
CA GLY A 94 -20.23 15.20 16.29
C GLY A 94 -20.38 15.46 14.80
N ILE A 95 -19.39 15.11 13.97
CA ILE A 95 -19.46 15.23 12.51
C ILE A 95 -20.58 14.34 11.94
N THR A 96 -20.65 13.08 12.38
CA THR A 96 -21.66 12.12 11.92
C THR A 96 -23.06 12.57 12.33
N PHE A 97 -23.23 13.03 13.56
CA PHE A 97 -24.48 13.59 14.07
C PHE A 97 -24.88 14.84 13.27
N ALA A 98 -23.95 15.76 12.97
CA ALA A 98 -24.23 16.95 12.17
C ALA A 98 -24.66 16.58 10.73
N HIS A 99 -24.02 15.60 10.09
CA HIS A 99 -24.42 15.12 8.77
C HIS A 99 -25.83 14.49 8.78
N VAL A 100 -26.11 13.61 9.74
CA VAL A 100 -27.44 12.99 9.90
C VAL A 100 -28.50 14.04 10.24
N TRP A 101 -28.19 14.98 11.13
CA TRP A 101 -29.08 16.08 11.50
C TRP A 101 -29.42 16.96 10.30
N MET A 102 -28.41 17.40 9.52
CA MET A 102 -28.64 18.18 8.31
C MET A 102 -29.46 17.40 7.26
N ALA A 103 -29.21 16.10 7.08
CA ALA A 103 -29.99 15.26 6.17
C ALA A 103 -31.47 15.13 6.62
N LEU A 104 -31.72 15.07 7.94
CA LEU A 104 -33.08 15.02 8.49
C LEU A 104 -33.78 16.38 8.45
N THR A 105 -33.08 17.50 8.72
CA THR A 105 -33.68 18.84 8.70
C THR A 105 -33.88 19.42 7.30
N THR A 106 -33.13 18.95 6.30
CA THR A 106 -33.36 19.29 4.87
C THR A 106 -34.41 18.38 4.22
N GLY A 107 -34.92 17.38 4.95
CA GLY A 107 -35.71 16.27 4.43
C GLY A 107 -37.23 16.35 4.61
N ASN A 108 -37.88 17.51 4.61
CA ASN A 108 -39.33 17.57 4.33
C ASN A 108 -39.84 18.91 3.78
N GLY A 109 -39.64 19.14 2.48
CA GLY A 109 -40.32 20.18 1.70
C GLY A 109 -40.98 19.52 0.48
N SER A 110 -42.26 19.17 0.60
CA SER A 110 -42.96 18.35 -0.40
C SER A 110 -43.27 19.08 -1.71
N SER A 111 -42.91 18.50 -2.85
CA SER A 111 -43.69 18.61 -4.10
C SER A 111 -43.46 17.38 -4.97
N SER A 112 -44.54 16.64 -5.22
CA SER A 112 -44.60 15.47 -6.08
C SER A 112 -44.18 15.74 -7.53
N GLN A 113 -43.30 14.92 -8.10
CA GLN A 113 -43.49 14.40 -9.46
C GLN A 113 -43.16 12.91 -9.50
N GLY A 114 -44.13 12.12 -9.96
CA GLY A 114 -43.96 10.69 -10.19
C GLY A 114 -43.31 10.41 -11.55
N VAL A 115 -42.78 9.21 -11.69
CA VAL A 115 -42.26 8.65 -12.95
C VAL A 115 -43.29 8.83 -14.08
N ARG A 116 -42.98 9.68 -15.06
CA ARG A 116 -43.47 9.56 -16.44
C ARG A 116 -42.40 9.91 -17.46
N THR A 117 -42.38 9.08 -18.48
CA THR A 117 -41.61 9.15 -19.72
C THR A 117 -41.91 10.38 -20.58
N ALA A 118 -40.89 10.82 -21.32
CA ALA A 118 -40.93 11.55 -22.60
C ALA A 118 -41.24 13.07 -22.63
N THR A 119 -40.50 13.69 -23.56
CA THR A 119 -40.52 15.03 -24.20
C THR A 119 -41.88 15.46 -24.81
N PRO A 120 -42.05 16.69 -25.38
CA PRO A 120 -41.18 17.90 -25.44
C PRO A 120 -41.88 19.30 -25.25
N MET A 121 -41.10 20.38 -25.44
CA MET A 121 -41.46 21.71 -26.00
C MET A 121 -42.03 22.87 -25.15
N ALA A 122 -41.51 24.06 -25.53
CA ALA A 122 -42.11 25.41 -25.53
C ALA A 122 -42.21 26.27 -24.25
N GLY A 123 -41.45 27.40 -24.25
CA GLY A 123 -42.08 28.73 -24.17
C GLY A 123 -41.78 29.66 -22.98
N LEU A 124 -41.00 30.71 -23.26
CA LEU A 124 -41.17 32.12 -22.83
C LEU A 124 -41.02 32.56 -21.34
N GLY A 125 -40.39 33.74 -21.16
CA GLY A 125 -40.51 34.61 -19.97
C GLY A 125 -39.49 34.34 -18.85
N ALA A 126 -38.33 34.98 -18.74
CA ALA A 126 -37.98 36.41 -18.64
C ALA A 126 -38.16 37.04 -17.23
N ALA A 127 -37.12 37.81 -16.82
CA ALA A 127 -37.09 38.82 -15.75
C ALA A 127 -37.21 38.36 -14.27
N ASP A 128 -36.61 39.02 -13.28
CA ASP A 128 -35.38 39.85 -13.20
C ASP A 128 -35.07 40.15 -11.71
N LEU A 129 -33.87 40.64 -11.37
CA LEU A 129 -33.49 41.36 -10.13
C LEU A 129 -33.66 40.63 -8.76
N GLY A 130 -32.77 40.79 -7.77
CA GLY A 130 -31.49 41.49 -7.76
C GLY A 130 -30.71 41.35 -6.43
N ALA A 131 -29.39 41.31 -6.55
CA ALA A 131 -28.37 41.98 -5.74
C ALA A 131 -28.39 41.94 -4.19
N ALA A 132 -27.38 41.28 -3.60
CA ALA A 132 -26.58 41.81 -2.48
C ALA A 132 -25.22 41.10 -2.37
N GLN A 133 -24.13 41.82 -2.66
CA GLN A 133 -22.73 41.42 -2.43
C GLN A 133 -22.18 42.26 -1.26
N PRO A 134 -21.12 41.83 -0.52
CA PRO A 134 -19.76 42.17 -0.99
C PRO A 134 -18.63 41.16 -0.66
N HIS A 135 -17.60 41.16 -1.53
CA HIS A 135 -16.14 40.98 -1.29
C HIS A 135 -15.65 40.11 -0.09
N ARG A 136 -14.73 39.15 -0.22
CA ARG A 136 -13.56 38.94 -1.12
C ARG A 136 -13.16 37.44 -1.01
N HIS A 137 -12.26 36.83 -1.79
CA HIS A 137 -11.32 37.28 -2.85
C HIS A 137 -11.49 36.35 -4.09
N GLN A 138 -10.60 36.46 -5.09
CA GLN A 138 -10.48 35.55 -6.25
C GLN A 138 -9.00 35.36 -6.64
N LEU A 139 -8.75 34.39 -7.55
CA LEU A 139 -7.56 34.02 -8.35
C LEU A 139 -7.17 32.56 -8.03
N PHE A 140 -7.16 31.59 -8.95
CA PHE A 140 -7.18 31.61 -10.43
C PHE A 140 -7.96 30.38 -10.96
N SER A 141 -8.90 30.54 -11.89
CA SER A 141 -9.48 29.43 -12.67
C SER A 141 -10.20 29.96 -13.92
N ALA A 142 -9.54 29.86 -15.07
CA ALA A 142 -10.11 30.06 -16.40
C ALA A 142 -9.34 29.16 -17.39
N ASP A 143 -9.96 28.93 -18.55
CA ASP A 143 -9.37 28.29 -19.75
C ASP A 143 -9.10 26.77 -19.66
N LEU A 144 -10.18 25.99 -19.75
CA LEU A 144 -10.14 24.65 -20.36
C LEU A 144 -11.50 24.26 -20.99
N GLU A 145 -12.02 25.13 -21.86
CA GLU A 145 -13.22 24.83 -22.67
C GLU A 145 -13.11 25.44 -24.08
N TYR A 146 -12.17 24.91 -24.89
CA TYR A 146 -12.13 25.18 -26.33
C TYR A 146 -11.60 23.97 -27.11
N HIS A 147 -12.21 23.71 -28.27
CA HIS A 147 -11.87 22.66 -29.24
C HIS A 147 -12.15 21.19 -28.86
N SER A 148 -13.45 20.84 -28.88
CA SER A 148 -13.90 19.51 -29.33
C SER A 148 -15.10 19.63 -30.28
N ARG A 149 -14.82 19.89 -31.57
CA ARG A 149 -15.76 19.73 -32.70
C ARG A 149 -15.02 19.87 -34.02
N GLU A 150 -14.71 18.75 -34.67
CA GLU A 150 -15.05 18.48 -36.08
C GLU A 150 -14.67 17.03 -36.43
N LEU A 151 -15.68 16.17 -36.51
CA LEU A 151 -15.59 14.82 -37.07
C LEU A 151 -16.86 14.59 -37.90
N GLN A 152 -16.81 14.90 -39.19
CA GLN A 152 -17.68 14.26 -40.18
C GLN A 152 -17.13 14.40 -41.61
N GLU A 153 -17.08 13.26 -42.30
CA GLU A 153 -17.22 13.07 -43.75
C GLU A 153 -16.17 13.65 -44.73
N LEU A 154 -15.32 12.74 -45.24
CA LEU A 154 -14.99 12.65 -46.66
C LEU A 154 -14.63 11.20 -47.02
N ASP A 155 -14.97 10.77 -48.25
CA ASP A 155 -15.20 9.36 -48.59
C ASP A 155 -14.33 8.85 -49.77
N THR A 156 -13.64 7.72 -49.59
CA THR A 156 -12.89 6.89 -50.58
C THR A 156 -11.68 7.50 -51.34
N PRO A 157 -10.81 6.68 -52.01
CA PRO A 157 -10.51 5.23 -51.88
C PRO A 157 -9.01 4.92 -51.60
N ALA A 158 -8.67 3.63 -51.57
CA ALA A 158 -7.37 3.04 -51.19
C ALA A 158 -6.14 3.35 -52.07
N GLU A 159 -4.95 3.40 -51.44
CA GLU A 159 -3.74 2.67 -51.88
C GLU A 159 -2.67 2.57 -50.74
N ASP A 160 -1.92 1.47 -50.74
CA ASP A 160 -0.59 1.19 -50.15
C ASP A 160 -0.14 1.72 -48.76
N GLY A 161 -0.31 0.85 -47.75
CA GLY A 161 0.82 0.17 -47.10
C GLY A 161 1.88 0.94 -46.29
N PHE A 162 1.59 1.26 -45.03
CA PHE A 162 2.56 1.14 -43.92
C PHE A 162 1.82 1.05 -42.57
N THR A 163 1.84 -0.11 -41.90
CA THR A 163 1.24 -0.26 -40.56
C THR A 163 2.29 -0.04 -39.49
N ASP A 164 2.34 1.16 -38.91
CA ASP A 164 3.13 1.43 -37.72
C ASP A 164 2.72 0.49 -36.57
N HIS A 165 3.66 -0.34 -36.13
CA HIS A 165 3.52 -1.10 -34.90
C HIS A 165 3.81 -0.18 -33.72
N TYR A 166 2.75 0.44 -33.20
CA TYR A 166 2.76 1.06 -31.88
C TYR A 166 3.30 0.06 -30.86
N VAL A 167 4.43 0.40 -30.23
CA VAL A 167 5.04 -0.40 -29.17
C VAL A 167 4.04 -0.50 -28.02
N ASN A 168 3.64 -1.72 -27.65
CA ASN A 168 2.72 -1.94 -26.53
C ASN A 168 3.37 -1.52 -25.20
N ILE A 169 3.06 -0.30 -24.74
CA ILE A 169 3.40 0.24 -23.42
C ILE A 169 2.46 -0.40 -22.36
N GLU A 170 2.30 -1.73 -22.36
CA GLU A 170 1.36 -2.42 -21.47
C GLU A 170 1.92 -2.55 -20.04
N PHE A 171 3.24 -2.72 -19.91
CA PHE A 171 3.88 -3.00 -18.62
C PHE A 171 4.12 -1.74 -17.77
N ALA A 172 4.58 -0.65 -18.39
CA ALA A 172 4.75 0.65 -17.73
C ALA A 172 3.43 1.20 -17.19
N ASP A 173 2.35 1.06 -17.98
CA ASP A 173 0.98 1.44 -17.60
C ASP A 173 0.44 0.55 -16.46
N THR A 174 1.03 -0.62 -16.20
CA THR A 174 0.71 -1.43 -15.02
C THR A 174 1.37 -0.90 -13.75
N VAL A 175 2.65 -0.49 -13.82
CA VAL A 175 3.38 0.09 -12.69
C VAL A 175 2.85 1.48 -12.36
N GLN A 176 2.63 2.33 -13.36
CA GLN A 176 2.10 3.66 -13.15
C GLN A 176 0.67 3.62 -12.60
N ARG A 177 -0.22 2.74 -13.10
CA ARG A 177 -1.54 2.53 -12.47
C ARG A 177 -1.44 1.94 -11.05
N ALA A 178 -0.43 1.14 -10.73
CA ALA A 178 -0.21 0.66 -9.37
C ALA A 178 0.23 1.79 -8.42
N GLU A 179 1.10 2.69 -8.88
CA GLU A 179 1.50 3.88 -8.11
C GLU A 179 0.36 4.89 -7.97
N GLU A 180 -0.38 5.17 -9.05
CA GLU A 180 -1.56 6.05 -9.02
C GLU A 180 -2.68 5.47 -8.14
N THR A 181 -2.97 4.17 -8.19
CA THR A 181 -3.94 3.55 -7.27
C THR A 181 -3.45 3.52 -5.82
N MET A 182 -2.14 3.36 -5.56
CA MET A 182 -1.59 3.53 -4.21
C MET A 182 -1.61 4.99 -3.73
N GLN A 183 -1.39 5.96 -4.61
CA GLN A 183 -1.49 7.39 -4.29
C GLN A 183 -2.94 7.79 -4.03
N LEU A 184 -3.89 7.34 -4.85
CA LEU A 184 -5.33 7.52 -4.62
C LEU A 184 -5.76 6.83 -3.32
N ALA A 185 -5.31 5.60 -3.04
CA ALA A 185 -5.58 4.95 -1.75
C ALA A 185 -4.98 5.73 -0.57
N ARG A 186 -3.74 6.25 -0.70
CA ARG A 186 -3.10 7.11 0.32
C ARG A 186 -3.85 8.42 0.50
N GLN A 187 -4.39 8.99 -0.58
CA GLN A 187 -5.14 10.23 -0.57
C GLN A 187 -6.54 10.02 0.01
N GLU A 188 -7.22 8.90 -0.27
CA GLU A 188 -8.48 8.51 0.38
C GLU A 188 -8.28 8.17 1.86
N ILE A 189 -7.17 7.52 2.26
CA ILE A 189 -6.80 7.32 3.67
C ILE A 189 -6.51 8.67 4.36
N GLY A 190 -5.86 9.62 3.67
CA GLY A 190 -5.56 10.96 4.19
C GLY A 190 -6.74 11.94 4.16
N LYS A 191 -7.74 11.71 3.31
CA LYS A 191 -8.95 12.55 3.12
C LYS A 191 -10.19 11.98 3.82
N SER A 192 -10.14 10.70 4.21
CA SER A 192 -11.06 10.10 5.19
C SER A 192 -10.78 10.65 6.58
N SER A 193 -11.18 11.91 6.80
CA SER A 193 -11.17 12.56 8.09
C SER A 193 -11.88 11.71 9.14
N GLY A 194 -11.10 11.05 10.00
CA GLY A 194 -11.54 10.46 11.26
C GLY A 194 -12.33 9.15 11.21
N PHE A 195 -12.92 8.73 10.08
CA PHE A 195 -13.73 7.51 10.05
C PHE A 195 -12.88 6.23 10.13
N LEU A 196 -12.79 5.65 11.32
CA LEU A 196 -12.17 4.35 11.59
C LEU A 196 -12.95 3.22 10.90
N THR A 197 -12.69 3.01 9.61
CA THR A 197 -13.23 1.86 8.88
C THR A 197 -12.55 0.57 9.38
N PRO A 198 -13.31 -0.43 9.86
CA PRO A 198 -12.71 -1.71 10.23
C PRO A 198 -12.16 -2.38 8.97
N LEU A 199 -10.88 -2.79 9.01
CA LEU A 199 -10.24 -3.52 7.93
C LEU A 199 -10.84 -4.93 7.85
N LEU A 200 -11.67 -5.16 6.84
CA LEU A 200 -12.46 -6.38 6.61
C LEU A 200 -12.02 -7.02 5.28
N PRO A 201 -11.19 -8.08 5.33
CA PRO A 201 -10.68 -8.73 4.12
C PRO A 201 -11.79 -9.16 3.16
N GLY A 202 -11.67 -8.77 1.89
CA GLY A 202 -12.67 -9.03 0.85
C GLY A 202 -13.88 -8.09 0.86
N ILE A 203 -13.91 -7.06 1.72
CA ILE A 203 -14.87 -5.93 1.64
C ILE A 203 -14.13 -4.64 1.26
N ASN A 204 -13.15 -4.20 2.06
CA ASN A 204 -12.34 -3.01 1.80
C ASN A 204 -10.87 -3.31 1.47
N LEU A 205 -10.49 -4.60 1.42
CA LEU A 205 -9.12 -5.06 1.11
C LEU A 205 -9.15 -6.21 0.09
N PRO A 206 -8.26 -6.20 -0.92
CA PRO A 206 -8.22 -7.26 -1.93
C PRO A 206 -7.76 -8.59 -1.32
N LYS A 207 -8.37 -9.70 -1.78
CA LYS A 207 -8.14 -11.04 -1.21
C LYS A 207 -6.68 -11.50 -1.30
N SER A 208 -5.91 -11.01 -2.28
CA SER A 208 -4.47 -11.27 -2.42
C SER A 208 -3.65 -10.80 -1.22
N GLN A 209 -4.10 -9.75 -0.52
CA GLN A 209 -3.40 -9.21 0.66
C GLN A 209 -3.72 -9.98 1.96
N LEU A 210 -4.68 -10.91 1.94
CA LEU A 210 -5.11 -11.64 3.13
C LEU A 210 -3.96 -12.37 3.85
N GLY A 211 -3.01 -12.94 3.10
CA GLY A 211 -1.85 -13.62 3.68
C GLY A 211 -0.96 -12.67 4.50
N TYR A 212 -0.65 -11.49 3.95
CA TYR A 212 0.13 -10.47 4.65
C TYR A 212 -0.60 -9.92 5.87
N ILE A 213 -1.92 -9.71 5.78
CA ILE A 213 -2.74 -9.24 6.90
C ILE A 213 -2.78 -10.28 8.02
N LEU A 214 -3.02 -11.56 7.71
CA LEU A 214 -3.02 -12.63 8.70
C LEU A 214 -1.65 -12.80 9.36
N PHE A 215 -0.56 -12.66 8.60
CA PHE A 215 0.80 -12.67 9.15
C PHE A 215 1.07 -11.47 10.06
N ALA A 216 0.68 -10.25 9.65
CA ALA A 216 0.83 -9.05 10.46
C ALA A 216 0.00 -9.11 11.75
N LEU A 217 -1.24 -9.64 11.68
CA LEU A 217 -2.09 -9.90 12.84
C LEU A 217 -1.49 -10.95 13.78
N LEU A 218 -0.91 -12.03 13.23
CA LEU A 218 -0.22 -13.05 14.03
C LEU A 218 0.99 -12.46 14.77
N VAL A 219 1.86 -11.72 14.08
CA VAL A 219 3.02 -11.07 14.70
C VAL A 219 2.56 -10.07 15.76
N SER A 220 1.59 -9.21 15.45
CA SER A 220 1.03 -8.25 16.39
C SER A 220 0.45 -8.94 17.63
N ALA A 221 -0.41 -9.95 17.48
CA ALA A 221 -0.98 -10.69 18.60
C ALA A 221 0.09 -11.35 19.49
N LEU A 222 1.11 -11.98 18.89
CA LEU A 222 2.20 -12.61 19.65
C LEU A 222 2.97 -11.59 20.50
N PHE A 223 3.31 -10.42 19.95
CA PHE A 223 4.00 -9.37 20.70
C PHE A 223 3.09 -8.64 21.70
N HIS A 224 1.79 -8.55 21.45
CA HIS A 224 0.78 -8.02 22.38
C HIS A 224 0.72 -8.87 23.66
N GLU A 225 0.50 -10.18 23.52
CA GLU A 225 0.41 -11.11 24.65
C GLU A 225 1.76 -11.27 25.36
N LEU A 226 2.87 -11.24 24.61
CA LEU A 226 4.21 -11.19 25.19
C LEU A 226 4.39 -9.96 26.09
N GLY A 227 3.88 -8.81 25.68
CA GLY A 227 3.88 -7.59 26.50
C GLY A 227 3.15 -7.79 27.82
N HIS A 228 1.91 -8.31 27.78
CA HIS A 228 1.13 -8.64 28.97
C HIS A 228 1.84 -9.64 29.89
N ALA A 229 2.42 -10.71 29.33
CA ALA A 229 3.13 -11.74 30.09
C ALA A 229 4.37 -11.19 30.83
N LEU A 230 5.15 -10.34 30.15
CA LEU A 230 6.34 -9.71 30.71
C LEU A 230 6.00 -8.65 31.77
N ALA A 231 4.89 -7.92 31.60
CA ALA A 231 4.38 -7.00 32.62
C ALA A 231 3.91 -7.75 33.88
N ALA A 232 3.12 -8.81 33.71
CA ALA A 232 2.66 -9.66 34.80
C ALA A 232 3.85 -10.23 35.61
N GLY A 233 4.86 -10.77 34.93
CA GLY A 233 6.08 -11.27 35.60
C GLY A 233 6.93 -10.15 36.25
N THR A 234 6.90 -8.92 35.75
CA THR A 234 7.57 -7.76 36.39
C THR A 234 6.88 -7.36 37.69
N GLU A 235 5.55 -7.54 37.72
CA GLU A 235 4.69 -7.28 38.88
C GLU A 235 4.50 -8.49 39.81
N GLU A 236 5.29 -9.56 39.63
CA GLU A 236 5.29 -10.78 40.44
C GLU A 236 3.97 -11.58 40.39
N LEU A 237 3.17 -11.39 39.34
CA LEU A 237 1.96 -12.19 39.08
C LEU A 237 2.30 -13.58 38.53
N ARG A 238 1.39 -14.52 38.74
CA ARG A 238 1.50 -15.87 38.19
C ARG A 238 0.91 -15.93 36.79
N LEU A 239 1.72 -16.45 35.86
CA LEU A 239 1.28 -16.87 34.53
C LEU A 239 0.73 -18.29 34.65
N ASN A 240 -0.47 -18.51 34.12
CA ASN A 240 -1.15 -19.82 34.09
C ASN A 240 -1.18 -20.43 32.68
N GLY A 241 -0.39 -19.88 31.77
CA GLY A 241 -0.22 -20.35 30.40
C GLY A 241 -0.38 -19.24 29.36
N VAL A 242 0.23 -19.46 28.21
CA VAL A 242 0.04 -18.67 26.98
C VAL A 242 -0.64 -19.57 25.96
N GLY A 243 -1.60 -19.03 25.21
CA GLY A 243 -2.40 -19.81 24.27
C GLY A 243 -2.75 -19.08 22.98
N GLY A 244 -3.24 -19.87 22.03
CA GLY A 244 -3.83 -19.40 20.78
C GLY A 244 -5.28 -19.87 20.69
N PHE A 245 -6.14 -19.08 20.05
CA PHE A 245 -7.50 -19.50 19.71
C PHE A 245 -7.86 -19.15 18.26
N LEU A 246 -8.86 -19.85 17.73
CA LEU A 246 -9.50 -19.53 16.46
C LEU A 246 -11.01 -19.46 16.71
N ALA A 247 -11.55 -18.24 16.69
CA ALA A 247 -12.97 -17.96 16.83
C ALA A 247 -13.59 -17.71 15.45
N LEU A 248 -14.38 -18.66 14.95
CA LEU A 248 -14.88 -18.75 13.59
C LEU A 248 -13.78 -18.69 12.53
N ILE A 249 -13.39 -17.48 12.11
CA ILE A 249 -12.34 -17.22 11.12
C ILE A 249 -11.24 -16.30 11.67
N PHE A 250 -11.37 -15.85 12.92
CA PHE A 250 -10.48 -14.89 13.56
C PHE A 250 -9.47 -15.63 14.46
N PRO A 251 -8.19 -15.73 14.05
CA PRO A 251 -7.15 -16.20 14.94
C PRO A 251 -6.84 -15.13 15.99
N GLY A 252 -6.49 -15.58 17.19
CA GLY A 252 -6.05 -14.73 18.29
C GLY A 252 -5.07 -15.45 19.21
N ALA A 253 -4.43 -14.69 20.07
CA ALA A 253 -3.59 -15.20 21.16
C ALA A 253 -4.13 -14.68 22.50
N TYR A 254 -3.72 -15.29 23.60
CA TYR A 254 -3.98 -14.82 24.96
C TYR A 254 -2.87 -15.26 25.92
N VAL A 255 -2.62 -14.46 26.95
CA VAL A 255 -1.96 -14.91 28.18
C VAL A 255 -2.96 -14.98 29.33
N GLN A 256 -2.91 -16.07 30.11
CA GLN A 256 -3.72 -16.21 31.32
C GLN A 256 -2.90 -15.76 32.54
N ILE A 257 -3.39 -14.73 33.24
CA ILE A 257 -2.71 -14.07 34.36
C ILE A 257 -3.65 -14.07 35.57
N ASP A 258 -3.18 -14.59 36.70
CA ASP A 258 -3.93 -14.56 37.96
C ASP A 258 -3.57 -13.35 38.82
N GLY A 259 -4.54 -12.84 39.58
CA GLY A 259 -4.30 -11.90 40.69
C GLY A 259 -4.13 -10.43 40.31
N ILE A 260 -4.43 -10.02 39.07
CA ILE A 260 -4.35 -8.61 38.63
C ILE A 260 -5.16 -7.71 39.58
N ASP A 261 -6.37 -8.10 39.95
CA ASP A 261 -7.27 -7.29 40.80
C ASP A 261 -6.73 -7.00 42.21
N GLN A 262 -5.74 -7.78 42.67
CA GLN A 262 -5.09 -7.61 43.98
C GLN A 262 -3.96 -6.56 43.94
N LEU A 263 -3.55 -6.12 42.75
CA LEU A 263 -2.53 -5.09 42.56
C LEU A 263 -3.10 -3.68 42.77
N THR A 264 -2.22 -2.72 43.06
CA THR A 264 -2.60 -1.30 43.07
C THR A 264 -2.95 -0.82 41.66
N PRO A 265 -3.84 0.19 41.48
CA PRO A 265 -4.32 0.60 40.16
C PRO A 265 -3.22 0.96 39.16
N TRP A 266 -2.10 1.53 39.61
CA TRP A 266 -0.94 1.83 38.76
C TRP A 266 -0.27 0.56 38.21
N ARG A 267 -0.14 -0.48 39.05
CA ARG A 267 0.46 -1.77 38.68
C ARG A 267 -0.50 -2.57 37.76
N GLN A 268 -1.81 -2.50 38.00
CA GLN A 268 -2.83 -3.02 37.07
C GLN A 268 -2.71 -2.34 35.70
N LEU A 269 -2.63 -1.01 35.67
CA LEU A 269 -2.56 -0.23 34.43
C LEU A 269 -1.30 -0.53 33.61
N LYS A 270 -0.16 -0.81 34.25
CA LYS A 270 1.04 -1.33 33.55
C LYS A 270 0.75 -2.62 32.81
N VAL A 271 0.08 -3.58 33.45
CA VAL A 271 -0.29 -4.86 32.81
C VAL A 271 -1.29 -4.62 31.68
N TYR A 272 -2.33 -3.80 31.89
CA TYR A 272 -3.35 -3.51 30.86
C TYR A 272 -2.80 -2.73 29.65
N CYS A 273 -1.87 -1.78 29.84
CA CYS A 273 -1.26 -1.04 28.73
C CYS A 273 -0.13 -1.80 28.03
N ALA A 274 0.37 -2.91 28.60
CA ALA A 274 1.58 -3.59 28.15
C ALA A 274 1.53 -4.09 26.71
N GLY A 275 0.44 -4.74 26.30
CA GLY A 275 0.29 -5.28 24.94
C GLY A 275 0.19 -4.20 23.87
N ALA A 276 -0.61 -3.15 24.13
CA ALA A 276 -0.71 -1.99 23.25
C ALA A 276 0.64 -1.29 23.08
N TRP A 277 1.41 -1.13 24.17
CA TRP A 277 2.75 -0.56 24.14
C TRP A 277 3.74 -1.41 23.33
N HIS A 278 3.68 -2.75 23.44
CA HIS A 278 4.52 -3.64 22.63
C HIS A 278 4.17 -3.57 21.13
N ASN A 279 2.89 -3.45 20.77
CA ASN A 279 2.49 -3.24 19.37
C ASN A 279 3.03 -1.93 18.79
N VAL A 280 3.07 -0.86 19.59
CA VAL A 280 3.71 0.41 19.18
C VAL A 280 5.22 0.23 19.00
N ALA A 281 5.90 -0.46 19.93
CA ALA A 281 7.33 -0.74 19.81
C ALA A 281 7.67 -1.60 18.57
N VAL A 282 6.86 -2.61 18.26
CA VAL A 282 6.97 -3.40 17.02
C VAL A 282 6.75 -2.52 15.79
N SER A 283 5.71 -1.68 15.81
CA SER A 283 5.42 -0.77 14.69
C SER A 283 6.56 0.21 14.42
N ILE A 284 7.15 0.80 15.47
CA ILE A 284 8.34 1.66 15.37
C ILE A 284 9.54 0.86 14.82
N THR A 285 9.73 -0.38 15.30
CA THR A 285 10.80 -1.27 14.81
C THR A 285 10.63 -1.57 13.32
N CYS A 286 9.41 -1.81 12.85
CA CYS A 286 9.11 -2.02 11.43
C CYS A 286 9.36 -0.75 10.60
N VAL A 287 8.97 0.44 11.07
CA VAL A 287 9.25 1.72 10.38
C VAL A 287 10.76 1.95 10.27
N ILE A 288 11.50 1.70 11.35
CA ILE A 288 12.97 1.76 11.37
C ILE A 288 13.55 0.75 10.36
N ALA A 289 13.10 -0.50 10.38
CA ALA A 289 13.58 -1.54 9.44
C ALA A 289 13.32 -1.17 7.96
N ILE A 290 12.18 -0.54 7.65
CA ILE A 290 11.86 -0.02 6.31
C ILE A 290 12.80 1.14 5.96
N ALA A 291 13.07 2.07 6.88
CA ALA A 291 13.98 3.19 6.63
C ALA A 291 15.43 2.74 6.38
N PHE A 292 15.87 1.64 7.00
CA PHE A 292 17.20 1.05 6.78
C PHE A 292 17.25 0.05 5.60
N LEU A 293 16.11 -0.26 4.96
CA LEU A 293 16.02 -1.25 3.89
C LEU A 293 16.92 -0.96 2.66
N PRO A 294 17.11 0.29 2.19
CA PRO A 294 18.06 0.58 1.12
C PRO A 294 19.52 0.23 1.50
N ILE A 295 19.88 0.40 2.78
CA ILE A 295 21.23 0.13 3.28
C ILE A 295 21.45 -1.38 3.45
N THR A 296 20.44 -2.13 3.93
CA THR A 296 20.56 -3.59 4.08
C THR A 296 20.56 -4.33 2.75
N LEU A 297 19.88 -3.80 1.73
CA LEU A 297 19.86 -4.37 0.38
C LEU A 297 21.01 -3.88 -0.52
N PHE A 298 21.74 -2.82 -0.15
CA PHE A 298 22.82 -2.22 -0.94
C PHE A 298 23.79 -3.18 -1.67
N PRO A 299 24.28 -4.31 -1.09
CA PRO A 299 25.15 -5.23 -1.82
C PRO A 299 24.46 -6.07 -2.92
N PHE A 300 23.13 -6.08 -2.98
CA PHE A 300 22.31 -6.87 -3.91
C PHE A 300 21.28 -6.04 -4.69
N TYR A 301 21.07 -4.77 -4.31
CA TYR A 301 20.07 -3.88 -4.88
C TYR A 301 20.63 -2.46 -4.99
N SER A 302 20.89 -2.05 -6.23
CA SER A 302 21.34 -0.71 -6.58
C SER A 302 20.12 0.18 -6.87
N TYR A 303 20.01 1.33 -6.19
CA TYR A 303 18.94 2.33 -6.42
C TYR A 303 19.54 3.67 -6.85
N HIS A 304 18.80 4.46 -7.63
CA HIS A 304 19.29 5.72 -8.25
C HIS A 304 20.53 5.59 -9.15
N HIS A 305 20.67 4.47 -9.89
CA HIS A 305 21.80 4.22 -10.80
C HIS A 305 21.42 4.18 -12.30
N GLY A 306 20.21 4.59 -12.66
CA GLY A 306 19.70 4.64 -14.04
C GLY A 306 18.50 3.71 -14.27
N ALA A 307 18.02 3.66 -15.51
CA ALA A 307 16.93 2.78 -15.91
C ALA A 307 17.46 1.43 -16.43
N VAL A 308 17.05 0.32 -15.80
CA VAL A 308 17.47 -1.03 -16.17
C VAL A 308 16.62 -1.56 -17.33
N VAL A 309 17.27 -2.05 -18.38
CA VAL A 309 16.61 -2.64 -19.54
C VAL A 309 16.18 -4.07 -19.20
N THR A 310 14.87 -4.33 -19.23
CA THR A 310 14.31 -5.67 -18.95
C THR A 310 14.05 -6.49 -20.22
N GLY A 311 13.93 -5.82 -21.37
CA GLY A 311 13.66 -6.42 -22.67
C GLY A 311 13.74 -5.37 -23.78
N VAL A 312 14.06 -5.81 -25.00
CA VAL A 312 14.13 -4.95 -26.20
C VAL A 312 13.31 -5.62 -27.31
N PRO A 313 12.39 -4.92 -28.00
CA PRO A 313 11.57 -5.53 -29.05
C PRO A 313 12.38 -6.02 -30.26
N ASP A 314 11.98 -7.18 -30.79
CA ASP A 314 12.73 -7.94 -31.81
C ASP A 314 12.84 -7.29 -33.21
N ASN A 315 12.24 -6.12 -33.42
CA ASN A 315 12.34 -5.35 -34.65
C ASN A 315 12.73 -3.88 -34.39
N SER A 316 13.29 -3.56 -33.22
CA SER A 316 13.70 -2.20 -32.88
C SER A 316 15.14 -1.89 -33.33
N PRO A 317 15.49 -0.64 -33.69
CA PRO A 317 16.88 -0.24 -33.99
C PRO A 317 17.87 -0.49 -32.85
N LEU A 318 17.38 -0.71 -31.63
CA LEU A 318 18.16 -0.95 -30.42
C LEU A 318 18.49 -2.44 -30.18
N GLN A 319 17.87 -3.38 -30.90
CA GLN A 319 17.99 -4.84 -30.66
C GLN A 319 19.43 -5.37 -30.64
N HIS A 320 20.35 -4.75 -31.40
CA HIS A 320 21.76 -5.14 -31.48
C HIS A 320 22.71 -4.25 -30.67
N HIS A 321 22.16 -3.23 -29.99
CA HIS A 321 22.92 -2.16 -29.34
C HIS A 321 22.65 -2.05 -27.83
N VAL A 322 21.52 -2.57 -27.38
CA VAL A 322 21.07 -2.54 -25.99
C VAL A 322 20.52 -3.92 -25.63
N PHE A 323 20.95 -4.47 -24.49
CA PHE A 323 20.63 -5.83 -24.06
C PHE A 323 19.90 -5.83 -22.70
N PRO A 324 19.07 -6.86 -22.42
CA PRO A 324 18.49 -7.04 -21.10
C PRO A 324 19.57 -7.14 -20.01
N GLY A 325 19.49 -6.29 -18.99
CA GLY A 325 20.50 -6.11 -17.94
C GLY A 325 21.35 -4.84 -18.09
N ASP A 326 21.36 -4.19 -19.25
CA ASP A 326 22.02 -2.89 -19.41
C ASP A 326 21.33 -1.80 -18.57
N VAL A 327 22.11 -0.80 -18.15
CA VAL A 327 21.62 0.32 -17.33
C VAL A 327 21.83 1.64 -18.06
N ILE A 328 20.72 2.30 -18.39
CA ILE A 328 20.70 3.58 -19.10
C ILE A 328 20.92 4.70 -18.06
N THR A 329 22.12 5.29 -18.09
CA THR A 329 22.57 6.33 -17.16
C THR A 329 22.46 7.75 -17.72
N ALA A 330 22.19 7.92 -19.01
CA ALA A 330 21.94 9.21 -19.66
C ALA A 330 21.22 9.06 -21.01
N ILE A 331 20.46 10.10 -21.41
CA ILE A 331 19.95 10.31 -22.77
C ILE A 331 20.34 11.72 -23.20
N ASN A 332 20.94 11.89 -24.39
CA ASN A 332 21.34 13.21 -24.94
C ASN A 332 22.08 14.13 -23.93
N GLN A 333 23.02 13.56 -23.17
CA GLN A 333 23.77 14.21 -22.08
C GLN A 333 22.95 14.63 -20.84
N LYS A 334 21.62 14.43 -20.82
CA LYS A 334 20.81 14.50 -19.60
C LYS A 334 21.08 13.23 -18.76
N PRO A 335 21.65 13.34 -17.55
CA PRO A 335 21.86 12.18 -16.69
C PRO A 335 20.51 11.61 -16.22
N ILE A 336 20.48 10.30 -16.00
CA ILE A 336 19.30 9.54 -15.61
C ILE A 336 19.68 8.65 -14.43
N HIS A 337 19.00 8.84 -13.32
CA HIS A 337 19.22 8.12 -12.08
C HIS A 337 18.08 7.11 -11.83
N ASP A 338 16.88 7.34 -12.37
CA ASP A 338 15.76 6.42 -12.22
C ASP A 338 14.86 6.31 -13.46
N TYR A 339 13.85 5.44 -13.36
CA TYR A 339 12.87 5.19 -14.40
C TYR A 339 11.97 6.41 -14.71
N VAL A 340 11.73 7.30 -13.73
CA VAL A 340 10.89 8.48 -13.91
C VAL A 340 11.65 9.53 -14.74
N GLU A 341 12.93 9.78 -14.41
CA GLU A 341 13.81 10.64 -15.20
C GLU A 341 13.97 10.13 -16.64
N PHE A 342 14.11 8.80 -16.82
CA PHE A 342 14.11 8.15 -18.13
C PHE A 342 12.82 8.39 -18.91
N HIS A 343 11.65 8.18 -18.29
CA HIS A 343 10.38 8.38 -18.96
C HIS A 343 10.15 9.86 -19.33
N VAL A 344 10.53 10.80 -18.45
CA VAL A 344 10.45 12.24 -18.71
C VAL A 344 11.37 12.63 -19.88
N ALA A 345 12.61 12.15 -19.91
CA ALA A 345 13.53 12.38 -21.01
C ALA A 345 12.99 11.86 -22.36
N LEU A 346 12.37 10.67 -22.39
CA LEU A 346 11.73 10.15 -23.60
C LEU A 346 10.53 11.00 -24.06
N ARG A 347 9.70 11.50 -23.13
CA ARG A 347 8.57 12.38 -23.48
C ARG A 347 9.03 13.73 -24.02
N GLU A 348 10.12 14.28 -23.47
CA GLU A 348 10.75 15.50 -24.01
C GLU A 348 11.17 15.29 -25.47
N LEU A 349 11.90 14.21 -25.77
CA LEU A 349 12.32 13.87 -27.14
C LEU A 349 11.14 13.63 -28.12
N GLN A 350 10.01 13.13 -27.63
CA GLN A 350 8.82 12.91 -28.45
C GLN A 350 8.02 14.21 -28.70
N ASN A 351 8.09 15.17 -27.78
CA ASN A 351 7.34 16.43 -27.81
C ASN A 351 8.14 17.62 -28.36
N GLU A 352 9.43 17.46 -28.69
CA GLU A 352 10.22 18.47 -29.38
C GLU A 352 9.75 18.65 -30.84
N GLU A 353 8.72 19.49 -31.00
CA GLU A 353 8.07 19.84 -32.27
C GLU A 353 9.01 20.60 -33.25
N HIS A 354 10.23 20.94 -32.81
CA HIS A 354 11.29 21.51 -33.63
C HIS A 354 12.51 20.59 -33.68
N PRO A 355 12.90 20.06 -34.86
CA PRO A 355 14.10 19.24 -34.99
C PRO A 355 15.36 20.13 -34.97
N GLN A 356 15.79 20.56 -33.77
CA GLN A 356 17.09 21.20 -33.57
C GLN A 356 18.21 20.16 -33.67
N SER A 357 18.48 19.75 -34.91
CA SER A 357 19.69 19.01 -35.32
C SER A 357 20.08 17.81 -34.45
N PHE A 358 19.59 16.63 -34.81
CA PHE A 358 20.20 15.35 -34.41
C PHE A 358 21.63 15.25 -34.96
N GLY A 359 22.60 15.86 -34.26
CA GLY A 359 23.97 15.95 -34.71
C GLY A 359 24.90 16.44 -33.60
N PHE A 360 26.00 15.70 -33.38
CA PHE A 360 27.03 16.12 -32.43
C PHE A 360 27.92 17.20 -33.04
N CYS A 361 28.01 18.36 -32.40
CA CYS A 361 28.88 19.45 -32.84
C CYS A 361 30.35 19.14 -32.53
N PHE A 362 31.13 18.80 -33.57
CA PHE A 362 32.57 18.61 -33.47
C PHE A 362 33.34 19.90 -33.80
N SER A 363 34.47 20.12 -33.13
CA SER A 363 35.32 21.28 -33.45
C SER A 363 35.93 21.14 -34.85
N LYS A 364 36.08 22.26 -35.56
CA LYS A 364 36.77 22.31 -36.87
C LYS A 364 38.22 21.83 -36.79
N GLN A 365 38.80 21.75 -35.59
CA GLN A 365 40.15 21.25 -35.34
C GLN A 365 40.17 19.72 -35.20
N PHE A 366 39.20 19.12 -34.51
CA PHE A 366 39.00 17.66 -34.42
C PHE A 366 38.72 17.04 -35.80
N LEU A 367 37.85 17.68 -36.60
CA LEU A 367 37.61 17.24 -37.97
C LEU A 367 38.87 17.33 -38.83
N LYS A 368 39.68 18.39 -38.68
CA LYS A 368 40.93 18.54 -39.45
C LYS A 368 42.05 17.59 -39.03
N SER A 369 42.12 17.19 -37.75
CA SER A 369 43.09 16.17 -37.31
C SER A 369 42.70 14.77 -37.77
N ASN A 370 41.40 14.45 -37.77
CA ASN A 370 40.93 13.09 -37.97
C ASN A 370 40.45 12.79 -39.40
N ALA A 371 40.22 13.81 -40.26
CA ALA A 371 39.81 13.61 -41.67
C ALA A 371 40.87 12.94 -42.58
N ARG A 372 42.04 12.57 -42.04
CA ARG A 372 43.05 11.75 -42.74
C ARG A 372 43.23 10.35 -42.14
N ALA A 373 42.56 10.05 -41.03
CA ALA A 373 42.41 8.66 -40.61
C ALA A 373 41.40 8.01 -41.57
N PRO A 374 41.66 6.78 -42.07
CA PRO A 374 40.60 6.02 -42.74
C PRO A 374 39.43 5.83 -41.74
N LEU A 375 38.20 6.07 -42.19
CA LEU A 375 37.00 5.80 -41.38
C LEU A 375 36.74 4.29 -41.32
N GLU A 376 37.60 3.56 -40.61
CA GLU A 376 37.38 2.14 -40.30
C GLU A 376 36.11 1.93 -39.46
N CYS A 377 35.64 2.97 -38.74
CA CYS A 377 34.36 2.95 -38.03
C CYS A 377 33.11 2.88 -38.94
N CYS A 378 33.23 3.23 -40.22
CA CYS A 378 32.12 3.15 -41.19
C CYS A 378 32.30 2.01 -42.21
N ALA A 379 33.40 1.24 -42.11
CA ALA A 379 33.55 0.01 -42.87
C ALA A 379 32.74 -1.11 -42.20
N LEU A 380 31.69 -1.57 -42.86
CA LEU A 380 30.98 -2.81 -42.52
C LEU A 380 31.93 -4.01 -42.72
N GLY A 381 32.79 -4.26 -41.73
CA GLY A 381 33.86 -5.24 -41.86
C GLY A 381 34.77 -5.35 -40.63
N THR A 382 34.26 -5.96 -39.55
CA THR A 382 35.03 -6.71 -38.53
C THR A 382 36.30 -6.06 -37.93
N THR A 383 36.27 -5.63 -36.66
CA THR A 383 36.88 -6.37 -35.52
C THR A 383 36.83 -5.63 -34.15
N ARG A 384 36.48 -6.40 -33.11
CA ARG A 384 36.79 -6.35 -31.65
C ARG A 384 37.53 -5.15 -30.98
N TYR A 385 37.00 -4.78 -29.79
CA TYR A 385 37.63 -4.16 -28.60
C TYR A 385 38.30 -2.78 -28.81
N GLU A 386 37.94 -1.66 -28.17
CA GLU A 386 37.44 -1.37 -26.81
C GLU A 386 36.66 -0.04 -26.77
N SER A 387 36.01 0.30 -25.64
CA SER A 387 35.40 1.63 -25.37
C SER A 387 34.25 2.04 -26.30
N LEU A 388 33.06 1.44 -26.08
CA LEU A 388 31.83 1.72 -26.83
C LEU A 388 31.21 3.09 -26.47
N LEU A 389 31.72 4.15 -27.09
CA LEU A 389 31.06 5.45 -27.18
C LEU A 389 30.12 5.43 -28.40
N LEU A 390 28.84 5.14 -28.15
CA LEU A 390 27.80 5.03 -29.19
C LEU A 390 27.55 6.37 -29.90
N LEU A 391 28.09 6.51 -31.11
CA LEU A 391 27.68 7.54 -32.06
C LEU A 391 26.65 6.96 -33.03
N MET A 392 25.37 7.06 -32.66
CA MET A 392 24.27 6.96 -33.62
C MET A 392 24.41 8.01 -34.73
N GLU A 393 23.83 7.73 -35.90
CA GLU A 393 23.91 8.50 -37.15
C GLU A 393 24.28 9.99 -37.00
N ILE A 394 25.52 10.33 -37.34
CA ILE A 394 25.98 11.72 -37.33
C ILE A 394 25.42 12.42 -38.59
N ARG A 395 24.19 12.94 -38.51
CA ARG A 395 23.80 14.05 -39.39
C ARG A 395 24.54 15.29 -38.93
N VAL A 396 25.63 15.64 -39.63
CA VAL A 396 26.42 16.85 -39.33
C VAL A 396 25.57 18.08 -39.65
N SER A 397 24.93 18.65 -38.62
CA SER A 397 24.43 20.02 -38.66
C SER A 397 25.61 20.99 -38.53
N TRP A 398 25.58 22.06 -39.33
CA TRP A 398 26.61 23.08 -39.30
C TRP A 398 26.12 24.27 -38.47
N CYS A 399 26.92 24.66 -37.47
CA CYS A 399 26.83 25.98 -36.82
C CYS A 399 27.60 27.04 -37.62
#